data_AF-A0A2N2JY04-F1
#
_entry.id   AF-A0A2N2JY04-F1
#
_cell.length_a   1.000
_cell.length_b   1.000
_cell.length_c   1.000
_cell.angle_alpha   90.00
_cell.angle_beta   90.00
_cell.angle_gamma   90.00
#
_symmetry.space_group_name_H-M   'P 1'
#
loop_
_entity.id
_entity.type
_entity.pdbx_description
1 polymer ?
#
loop_
_entity_poly.entity_id
_entity_poly.type
_entity_poly.pdbx_seq_one_letter_code
_entity_poly.pdbx_strand_id
1 'polypeptide(L)'
;MELWETIEPYLINLFPVAIGIAAVFTWRRGKRARERWRIFAEKHGFQFAPPSPPSFFSKMAAVAFQNPGVVSGELDGLAFRLCVEVRGASKSRRFFTVMSVEIPEIPAGLKVFHQNAFLQLTKLFGAQDVTTGYHDFDSAFVVKGNNPAEVLTWLDESRRSALLRVLGEHPNMDIREDRLEFKREKIIESEEVLEKALDGLRALAPYMNSHR
;
A
#
# COMPACT_ATOMS: atom_id res chain seq x y z
N MET A 1 -34.24 20.82 -35.92
CA MET A 1 -32.83 21.13 -36.27
C MET A 1 -32.34 22.36 -35.50
N GLU A 2 -33.17 23.40 -35.33
CA GLU A 2 -32.83 24.67 -34.63
C GLU A 2 -32.43 24.57 -33.15
N LEU A 3 -32.93 23.59 -32.40
CA LEU A 3 -32.60 23.40 -30.98
C LEU A 3 -31.12 22.98 -30.78
N TRP A 4 -30.52 22.29 -31.74
CA TRP A 4 -29.12 21.83 -31.65
C TRP A 4 -28.13 22.98 -31.86
N GLU A 5 -28.35 23.82 -32.87
CA GLU A 5 -27.49 24.98 -33.18
C GLU A 5 -27.51 26.04 -32.06
N THR A 6 -28.60 26.11 -31.29
CA THR A 6 -28.72 27.04 -30.16
C THR A 6 -27.97 26.55 -28.91
N ILE A 7 -27.82 25.23 -28.73
CA ILE A 7 -27.23 24.62 -27.54
C ILE A 7 -25.73 24.31 -27.74
N GLU A 8 -25.31 24.01 -28.97
CA GLU A 8 -23.94 23.67 -29.38
C GLU A 8 -22.85 24.63 -28.83
N PRO A 9 -22.97 25.98 -28.93
CA PRO A 9 -21.95 26.88 -28.39
C PRO A 9 -21.85 26.86 -26.85
N TYR A 10 -22.92 26.51 -26.14
CA TYR A 10 -22.88 26.40 -24.67
C TYR A 10 -22.27 25.07 -24.21
N LEU A 11 -22.55 23.97 -24.92
CA LEU A 11 -21.93 22.67 -24.64
C LEU A 11 -20.42 22.69 -24.90
N ILE A 12 -19.97 23.34 -25.97
CA ILE A 12 -18.53 23.49 -26.30
C ILE A 12 -17.78 24.26 -25.21
N ASN A 13 -18.42 25.25 -24.57
CA ASN A 13 -17.83 26.01 -23.47
C ASN A 13 -17.93 25.32 -22.10
N LEU A 14 -18.84 24.35 -21.92
CA LEU A 14 -18.97 23.58 -20.67
C LEU A 14 -17.83 22.56 -20.50
N PHE A 15 -17.35 21.94 -21.59
CA PHE A 15 -16.23 21.00 -21.55
C PHE A 15 -14.93 21.59 -20.98
N PRO A 16 -14.40 22.73 -21.45
CA PRO A 16 -13.17 23.31 -20.90
C PRO A 16 -13.34 23.76 -19.45
N VAL A 17 -14.54 24.23 -19.06
CA VAL A 17 -14.84 24.55 -17.65
C VAL A 17 -14.81 23.30 -16.78
N ALA A 18 -15.45 22.21 -17.21
CA ALA A 18 -15.43 20.94 -16.49
C ALA A 18 -14.01 20.35 -16.36
N ILE A 19 -13.22 20.43 -17.44
CA ILE A 19 -11.80 20.03 -17.44
C ILE A 19 -11.00 20.89 -16.46
N GLY A 20 -11.19 22.21 -16.48
CA GLY A 20 -10.54 23.14 -15.57
C GLY A 20 -10.88 22.86 -14.11
N ILE A 21 -12.16 22.63 -13.81
CA ILE A 21 -12.63 22.24 -12.46
C ILE A 21 -11.98 20.92 -12.03
N ALA A 22 -11.97 19.89 -12.88
CA ALA A 22 -11.34 18.61 -12.58
C ALA A 22 -9.82 18.73 -12.34
N ALA A 23 -9.12 19.55 -13.14
CA ALA A 23 -7.71 19.86 -12.95
C ALA A 23 -7.45 20.55 -11.60
N VAL A 24 -8.27 21.52 -11.23
CA VAL A 24 -8.18 22.20 -9.92
C VAL A 24 -8.43 21.24 -8.76
N PHE A 25 -9.45 20.37 -8.86
CA PHE A 25 -9.75 19.38 -7.82
C PHE A 25 -8.62 18.37 -7.63
N THR A 26 -8.06 17.84 -8.71
CA THR A 26 -6.95 16.87 -8.66
C THR A 26 -5.68 17.51 -8.09
N TRP A 27 -5.37 18.74 -8.48
CA TRP A 27 -4.24 19.49 -7.93
C TRP A 27 -4.41 19.79 -6.43
N ARG A 28 -5.60 20.24 -6.00
CA ARG A 28 -5.89 20.48 -4.58
C ARG A 28 -5.76 19.22 -3.74
N ARG A 29 -6.23 18.07 -4.24
CA ARG A 29 -6.05 16.78 -3.58
C ARG A 29 -4.58 16.41 -3.41
N GLY A 30 -3.76 16.55 -4.46
CA GLY A 30 -2.32 16.32 -4.38
C GLY A 30 -1.64 17.19 -3.32
N LYS A 31 -1.99 18.48 -3.27
CA LYS A 31 -1.46 19.41 -2.25
C LYS A 31 -1.87 19.02 -0.83
N ARG A 32 -3.13 18.63 -0.63
CA ARG A 32 -3.62 18.16 0.69
C ARG A 32 -2.93 16.88 1.14
N ALA A 33 -2.84 15.88 0.27
CA ALA A 33 -2.18 14.63 0.59
C ALA A 33 -0.70 14.84 0.96
N ARG A 34 0.01 15.67 0.18
CA ARG A 34 1.40 16.07 0.47
C ARG A 34 1.55 16.67 1.86
N GLU A 35 0.71 17.65 2.18
CA GLU A 35 0.77 18.33 3.48
C GLU A 35 0.46 17.36 4.63
N ARG A 36 -0.53 16.48 4.44
CA ARG A 36 -0.89 15.46 5.43
C ARG A 36 0.24 14.46 5.66
N TRP A 37 0.94 14.04 4.62
CA TRP A 37 2.08 13.14 4.74
C TRP A 37 3.28 13.81 5.42
N ARG A 38 3.50 15.10 5.14
CA ARG A 38 4.53 15.90 5.81
C ARG A 38 4.24 16.02 7.31
N ILE A 39 3.01 16.38 7.69
CA ILE A 39 2.57 16.48 9.09
C ILE A 39 2.69 15.11 9.78
N PHE A 40 2.23 14.05 9.12
CA PHE A 40 2.36 12.67 9.62
C PHE A 40 3.82 12.29 9.87
N ALA A 41 4.72 12.62 8.94
CA ALA A 41 6.15 12.35 9.11
C ALA A 41 6.71 13.11 10.31
N GLU A 42 6.42 14.41 10.41
CA GLU A 42 6.86 15.27 11.50
C GLU A 42 6.38 14.76 12.88
N LYS A 43 5.11 14.35 12.96
CA LYS A 43 4.49 13.82 14.18
C LYS A 43 5.17 12.56 14.72
N HIS A 44 5.64 11.68 13.84
CA HIS A 44 6.25 10.40 14.21
C HIS A 44 7.79 10.41 14.11
N GLY A 45 8.41 11.57 13.88
CA GLY A 45 9.86 11.70 13.75
C GLY A 45 10.43 11.07 12.48
N PHE A 46 9.61 10.87 11.45
CA PHE A 46 10.03 10.37 10.14
C PHE A 46 10.51 11.51 9.24
N GLN A 47 11.29 11.15 8.23
CA GLN A 47 11.76 12.06 7.19
C GLN A 47 10.75 12.13 6.06
N PHE A 48 10.47 13.34 5.56
CA PHE A 48 9.61 13.55 4.41
C PHE A 48 10.43 14.09 3.23
N ALA A 49 10.36 13.40 2.09
CA ALA A 49 10.91 13.84 0.82
C ALA A 49 9.76 14.22 -0.13
N PRO A 50 9.71 15.47 -0.63
CA PRO A 50 8.72 15.87 -1.62
C PRO A 50 8.91 15.07 -2.93
N PRO A 51 7.85 14.92 -3.73
CA PRO A 51 7.95 14.20 -5.00
C PRO A 51 8.89 14.94 -5.96
N SER A 52 9.72 14.19 -6.68
CA SER A 52 10.54 14.74 -7.77
C SER A 52 9.66 15.35 -8.86
N PRO A 53 10.18 16.33 -9.63
CA PRO A 53 9.46 16.91 -10.75
C PRO A 53 8.94 15.82 -11.70
N PRO A 54 7.72 15.99 -12.25
CA PRO A 54 7.10 14.96 -13.05
C PRO A 54 7.89 14.72 -14.33
N SER A 55 8.40 13.49 -14.49
CA SER A 55 8.95 13.03 -15.76
C SER A 55 7.83 12.37 -16.57
N PHE A 56 7.50 12.94 -17.73
CA PHE A 56 6.45 12.44 -18.63
C PHE A 56 6.69 11.03 -19.16
N PHE A 57 7.94 10.56 -19.15
CA PHE A 57 8.33 9.22 -19.58
C PHE A 57 8.34 8.19 -18.42
N SER A 58 8.13 8.63 -17.18
CA SER A 58 8.13 7.74 -16.01
C SER A 58 6.78 7.05 -15.82
N LYS A 59 6.77 5.89 -15.16
CA LYS A 59 5.53 5.23 -14.69
C LYS A 59 4.73 6.15 -13.75
N MET A 60 5.41 7.05 -13.05
CA MET A 60 4.82 8.02 -12.13
C MET A 60 4.09 9.17 -12.83
N ALA A 61 4.19 9.31 -14.16
CA ALA A 61 3.43 10.30 -14.92
C ALA A 61 1.91 10.20 -14.66
N ALA A 62 1.40 8.98 -14.39
CA ALA A 62 -0.02 8.75 -14.07
C ALA A 62 -0.48 9.44 -12.78
N VAL A 63 0.44 9.73 -11.86
CA VAL A 63 0.16 10.36 -10.56
C VAL A 63 0.99 11.63 -10.37
N ALA A 64 1.59 12.17 -11.43
CA ALA A 64 2.50 13.33 -11.40
C ALA A 64 1.99 14.50 -10.53
N PHE A 65 0.71 14.84 -10.68
CA PHE A 65 0.08 15.97 -9.99
C PHE A 65 -0.56 15.60 -8.64
N GLN A 66 -0.60 14.32 -8.31
CA GLN A 66 -1.22 13.81 -7.09
C GLN A 66 -0.21 13.18 -6.14
N ASN A 67 1.03 12.91 -6.60
CA ASN A 67 2.07 12.28 -5.80
C ASN A 67 2.34 13.11 -4.53
N PRO A 68 2.10 12.54 -3.34
CA PRO A 68 2.32 13.23 -2.09
C PRO A 68 3.81 13.29 -1.70
N GLY A 69 4.67 12.43 -2.26
CA GLY A 69 6.08 12.31 -1.90
C GLY A 69 6.39 10.96 -1.28
N VAL A 70 7.45 10.90 -0.48
CA VAL A 70 7.90 9.70 0.24
C VAL A 70 8.13 10.08 1.70
N VAL A 71 7.63 9.26 2.61
CA VAL A 71 8.02 9.30 4.02
C VAL A 71 8.89 8.09 4.31
N SER A 72 9.99 8.28 5.03
CA SER A 72 10.92 7.21 5.40
C SER A 72 11.44 7.41 6.81
N GLY A 73 11.76 6.32 7.49
CA GLY A 73 12.29 6.38 8.85
C GLY A 73 12.54 4.98 9.39
N GLU A 74 12.47 4.84 10.70
CA GLU A 74 12.65 3.58 11.40
C GLU A 74 11.46 3.34 12.35
N LEU A 75 10.94 2.12 12.37
CA LEU A 75 9.87 1.68 13.27
C LEU A 75 10.35 0.43 14.01
N ASP A 76 10.64 0.56 15.31
CA ASP A 76 11.14 -0.52 16.18
C ASP A 76 12.36 -1.27 15.59
N GLY A 77 13.33 -0.53 15.03
CA GLY A 77 14.52 -1.11 14.40
C GLY A 77 14.34 -1.53 12.94
N LEU A 78 13.13 -1.42 12.39
CA LEU A 78 12.83 -1.82 11.00
C LEU A 78 12.74 -0.59 10.09
N ALA A 79 13.30 -0.71 8.87
CA ALA A 79 13.24 0.37 7.89
C ALA A 79 11.80 0.61 7.45
N PHE A 80 11.26 1.80 7.77
CA PHE A 80 9.90 2.22 7.46
C PHE A 80 9.85 3.05 6.19
N ARG A 81 8.80 2.85 5.39
CA ARG A 81 8.53 3.63 4.18
C ARG A 81 7.04 3.80 3.89
N LEU A 82 6.62 5.01 3.55
CA LEU A 82 5.30 5.32 3.00
C LEU A 82 5.46 6.04 1.66
N CYS A 83 4.87 5.49 0.60
CA CYS A 83 5.03 5.99 -0.76
C CYS A 83 3.82 5.65 -1.64
N VAL A 84 3.81 6.21 -2.86
CA VAL A 84 2.91 5.78 -3.93
C VAL A 84 3.66 4.87 -4.90
N GLU A 85 3.12 3.68 -5.14
CA GLU A 85 3.60 2.75 -6.16
C GLU A 85 2.64 2.69 -7.34
N VAL A 86 3.17 2.64 -8.57
CA VAL A 86 2.38 2.42 -9.79
C VAL A 86 2.69 1.03 -10.32
N ARG A 87 1.69 0.15 -10.34
CA ARG A 87 1.78 -1.22 -10.89
C ARG A 87 0.96 -1.31 -12.18
N GLY A 88 1.35 -2.22 -13.08
CA GLY A 88 0.69 -2.43 -14.38
C GLY A 88 1.36 -1.66 -15.55
N ALA A 89 0.82 -1.87 -16.76
CA ALA A 89 1.37 -1.34 -18.00
C ALA A 89 0.31 -0.55 -18.79
N SER A 90 0.72 0.61 -19.33
CA SER A 90 -0.11 1.47 -20.19
C SER A 90 -1.55 1.64 -19.68
N LYS A 91 -2.53 0.97 -20.30
CA LYS A 91 -3.97 1.07 -20.01
C LYS A 91 -4.44 0.41 -18.72
N SER A 92 -3.61 -0.43 -18.07
CA SER A 92 -3.93 -1.11 -16.80
C SER A 92 -3.15 -0.57 -15.60
N ARG A 93 -2.58 0.64 -15.73
CA ARG A 93 -1.84 1.28 -14.62
C ARG A 93 -2.78 1.56 -13.46
N ARG A 94 -2.41 1.04 -12.30
CA ARG A 94 -3.05 1.30 -11.01
C ARG A 94 -2.00 1.85 -10.06
N PHE A 95 -2.41 2.79 -9.22
CA PHE A 95 -1.54 3.37 -8.21
C PHE A 95 -2.02 2.99 -6.82
N PHE A 96 -1.08 2.81 -5.92
CA PHE A 96 -1.33 2.34 -4.57
C PHE A 96 -0.58 3.22 -3.59
N THR A 97 -1.24 3.62 -2.50
CA THR A 97 -0.49 4.03 -1.30
C THR A 97 0.00 2.77 -0.63
N VAL A 98 1.31 2.69 -0.41
CA VAL A 98 1.99 1.58 0.26
C VAL A 98 2.70 2.15 1.48
N MET A 99 2.38 1.60 2.65
CA MET A 99 3.08 1.86 3.90
C MET A 99 3.68 0.53 4.35
N SER A 100 5.00 0.45 4.52
CA SER A 100 5.69 -0.82 4.72
C SER A 100 6.83 -0.70 5.72
N VAL A 101 7.13 -1.80 6.38
CA VAL A 101 8.41 -2.03 7.07
C VAL A 101 9.14 -3.20 6.44
N GLU A 102 10.46 -3.08 6.30
CA GLU A 102 11.32 -4.17 5.81
C GLU A 102 11.57 -5.18 6.93
N ILE A 103 11.37 -6.46 6.62
CA ILE A 103 11.53 -7.57 7.54
C ILE A 103 12.89 -8.22 7.25
N PRO A 104 13.87 -8.13 8.17
CA PRO A 104 15.13 -8.82 7.99
C PRO A 104 14.92 -10.34 8.06
N GLU A 105 15.77 -11.08 7.32
CA GLU A 105 15.86 -12.55 7.44
C GLU A 105 14.55 -13.31 7.19
N ILE A 106 13.69 -12.77 6.31
CA ILE A 106 12.47 -13.46 5.91
C ILE A 106 12.78 -14.73 5.09
N PRO A 107 12.09 -15.87 5.31
CA PRO A 107 12.24 -17.05 4.47
C PRO A 107 11.96 -16.74 2.99
N ALA A 108 12.74 -17.38 2.11
CA ALA A 108 12.64 -17.13 0.68
C ALA A 108 11.23 -17.42 0.15
N GLY A 109 10.66 -16.42 -0.53
CA GLY A 109 9.32 -16.52 -1.11
C GLY A 109 8.18 -16.51 -0.09
N LEU A 110 8.45 -16.25 1.20
CA LEU A 110 7.41 -16.16 2.22
C LEU A 110 6.42 -15.06 1.85
N LYS A 111 5.14 -15.42 1.87
CA LYS A 111 4.03 -14.50 1.73
C LYS A 111 2.88 -14.95 2.63
N VAL A 112 2.24 -14.00 3.30
CA VAL A 112 1.09 -14.26 4.18
C VAL A 112 -0.02 -13.31 3.78
N PHE A 113 -1.15 -13.87 3.34
CA PHE A 113 -2.29 -13.10 2.86
C PHE A 113 -3.57 -13.56 3.54
N HIS A 114 -4.55 -12.66 3.64
CA HIS A 114 -5.92 -13.03 3.99
C HIS A 114 -6.49 -14.07 3.04
N GLN A 115 -7.23 -15.06 3.57
CA GLN A 115 -7.85 -16.11 2.76
C GLN A 115 -8.71 -15.54 1.62
N ASN A 116 -9.45 -14.45 1.88
CA ASN A 116 -10.28 -13.78 0.89
C ASN A 116 -9.47 -13.07 -0.23
N ALA A 117 -8.20 -12.74 0.01
CA ALA A 117 -7.29 -12.17 -0.98
C ALA A 117 -6.66 -13.23 -1.90
N PHE A 118 -6.79 -14.52 -1.57
CA PHE A 118 -6.19 -15.65 -2.30
C PHE A 118 -6.64 -15.76 -3.75
N LEU A 119 -7.86 -15.31 -4.08
CA LEU A 119 -8.36 -15.30 -5.47
C LEU A 119 -7.45 -14.50 -6.42
N GLN A 120 -6.64 -13.57 -5.91
CA GLN A 120 -5.67 -12.78 -6.69
C GLN A 120 -4.31 -13.48 -6.87
N LEU A 121 -4.04 -14.60 -6.18
CA LEU A 121 -2.74 -15.26 -6.11
C LEU A 121 -2.59 -16.47 -7.05
N THR A 122 -3.63 -16.84 -7.80
CA THR A 122 -3.64 -17.98 -8.76
C THR A 122 -2.58 -17.89 -9.86
N LYS A 123 -1.85 -16.77 -9.96
CA LYS A 123 -0.78 -16.52 -10.94
C LYS A 123 0.64 -16.64 -10.38
N LEU A 124 0.82 -16.93 -9.09
CA LEU A 124 2.14 -17.05 -8.47
C LEU A 124 2.68 -18.47 -8.64
N PHE A 125 3.30 -18.73 -9.79
CA PHE A 125 4.05 -19.97 -10.03
C PHE A 125 5.28 -20.05 -9.11
N GLY A 126 5.51 -21.23 -8.50
CA GLY A 126 6.77 -21.59 -7.83
C GLY A 126 6.79 -21.57 -6.29
N ALA A 127 5.81 -20.95 -5.62
CA ALA A 127 5.70 -21.00 -4.15
C ALA A 127 4.69 -22.05 -3.71
N GLN A 128 5.03 -22.87 -2.72
CA GLN A 128 4.17 -23.92 -2.19
C GLN A 128 3.26 -23.35 -1.10
N ASP A 129 2.00 -23.80 -1.06
CA ASP A 129 1.10 -23.49 0.06
C ASP A 129 1.58 -24.25 1.31
N VAL A 130 1.76 -23.53 2.41
CA VAL A 130 2.26 -24.07 3.68
C VAL A 130 1.13 -24.06 4.70
N THR A 131 0.77 -25.23 5.22
CA THR A 131 -0.20 -25.37 6.31
C THR A 131 0.55 -25.30 7.64
N THR A 132 0.15 -24.40 8.53
CA THR A 132 0.82 -24.24 9.83
C THR A 132 0.40 -25.29 10.85
N GLY A 133 -0.75 -25.94 10.64
CA GLY A 133 -1.34 -26.89 11.57
C GLY A 133 -2.20 -26.22 12.65
N TYR A 134 -2.34 -24.89 12.60
CA TYR A 134 -3.17 -24.10 13.51
C TYR A 134 -4.43 -23.69 12.79
N HIS A 135 -5.53 -24.37 13.11
CA HIS A 135 -6.82 -24.22 12.42
C HIS A 135 -7.25 -22.76 12.24
N ASP A 136 -7.22 -21.96 13.31
CA ASP A 136 -7.70 -20.58 13.25
C ASP A 136 -6.81 -19.71 12.34
N PHE A 137 -5.49 -19.93 12.37
CA PHE A 137 -4.54 -19.24 11.52
C PHE A 137 -4.69 -19.66 10.05
N ASP A 138 -4.75 -20.97 9.78
CA ASP A 138 -4.88 -21.53 8.44
C ASP A 138 -6.26 -21.24 7.81
N SER A 139 -7.27 -20.96 8.64
CA SER A 139 -8.59 -20.49 8.18
C SER A 139 -8.58 -18.99 7.82
N ALA A 140 -7.81 -18.18 8.54
CA ALA A 140 -7.75 -16.74 8.32
C ALA A 140 -6.79 -16.35 7.18
N PHE A 141 -5.68 -17.09 7.03
CA PHE A 141 -4.59 -16.74 6.13
C PHE A 141 -4.18 -17.88 5.21
N VAL A 142 -3.66 -17.49 4.05
CA VAL A 142 -2.89 -18.36 3.17
C VAL A 142 -1.42 -17.99 3.28
N VAL A 143 -0.61 -19.00 3.62
CA VAL A 143 0.84 -18.90 3.66
C VAL A 143 1.44 -19.56 2.44
N LYS A 144 2.37 -18.86 1.79
CA LYS A 144 3.18 -19.42 0.71
C LYS A 144 4.65 -19.26 1.02
N GLY A 145 5.48 -20.19 0.58
CA GLY A 145 6.94 -20.11 0.70
C GLY A 145 7.66 -21.09 -0.20
N ASN A 146 8.97 -20.89 -0.38
CA ASN A 146 9.78 -21.81 -1.18
C ASN A 146 10.22 -23.04 -0.36
N ASN A 147 10.48 -22.86 0.94
CA ASN A 147 10.84 -23.94 1.87
C ASN A 147 9.84 -23.97 3.04
N PRO A 148 8.90 -24.95 3.08
CA PRO A 148 7.92 -25.06 4.14
C PRO A 148 8.53 -25.16 5.56
N ALA A 149 9.67 -25.84 5.72
CA ALA A 149 10.28 -26.02 7.05
C ALA A 149 10.81 -24.70 7.63
N GLU A 150 11.46 -23.89 6.79
CA GLU A 150 11.92 -22.55 7.17
C GLU A 150 10.74 -21.63 7.47
N VAL A 151 9.68 -21.69 6.64
CA VAL A 151 8.46 -20.90 6.84
C VAL A 151 7.79 -21.24 8.17
N LEU A 152 7.67 -22.53 8.52
CA LEU A 152 7.07 -22.96 9.78
C LEU A 152 7.93 -22.60 11.00
N THR A 153 9.25 -22.63 10.85
CA THR A 153 10.19 -22.20 11.90
C THR A 153 10.09 -20.70 12.13
N TRP A 154 10.01 -19.91 11.05
CA TRP A 154 9.84 -18.47 11.14
C TRP A 154 8.46 -18.09 11.65
N LEU A 155 7.39 -18.77 11.22
CA LEU A 155 6.03 -18.59 11.74
C LEU A 155 5.87 -19.30 13.08
N ASP A 156 6.66 -18.94 14.10
CA ASP A 156 6.49 -19.45 15.45
C ASP A 156 5.13 -19.05 16.07
N GLU A 157 4.85 -19.57 17.27
CA GLU A 157 3.59 -19.30 17.97
C GLU A 157 3.35 -17.82 18.25
N SER A 158 4.41 -17.08 18.59
CA SER A 158 4.35 -15.65 18.91
C SER A 158 3.96 -14.83 17.67
N ARG A 159 4.63 -15.10 16.53
CA ARG A 159 4.37 -14.46 15.25
C ARG A 159 2.99 -14.82 14.71
N ARG A 160 2.59 -16.10 14.73
CA ARG A 160 1.24 -16.51 14.27
C ARG A 160 0.15 -15.83 15.09
N SER A 161 0.29 -15.80 16.41
CA SER A 161 -0.70 -15.16 17.29
C SER A 161 -0.77 -13.64 17.07
N ALA A 162 0.38 -12.99 16.89
CA ALA A 162 0.43 -11.56 16.58
C ALA A 162 -0.21 -11.24 15.21
N LEU A 163 0.12 -12.03 14.18
CA LEU A 163 -0.45 -11.90 12.84
C LEU A 163 -1.96 -12.13 12.86
N LEU A 164 -2.45 -13.15 13.56
CA LEU A 164 -3.88 -13.42 13.67
C LEU A 164 -4.63 -12.27 14.33
N ARG A 165 -4.10 -11.75 15.44
CA ARG A 165 -4.70 -10.62 16.16
C ARG A 165 -4.70 -9.35 15.33
N VAL A 166 -3.56 -8.97 14.74
CA VAL A 166 -3.42 -7.68 14.07
C VAL A 166 -3.96 -7.72 12.66
N LEU A 167 -3.55 -8.68 11.83
CA LEU A 167 -4.00 -8.70 10.44
C LEU A 167 -5.51 -8.94 10.33
N GLY A 168 -6.11 -9.67 11.28
CA GLY A 168 -7.57 -9.83 11.37
C GLY A 168 -8.35 -8.51 11.41
N GLU A 169 -7.80 -7.47 12.06
CA GLU A 169 -8.40 -6.13 12.14
C GLU A 169 -7.96 -5.20 10.98
N HIS A 170 -6.94 -5.61 10.22
CA HIS A 170 -6.29 -4.83 9.17
C HIS A 170 -6.28 -5.60 7.83
N PRO A 171 -7.42 -5.69 7.10
CA PRO A 171 -7.54 -6.47 5.87
C PRO A 171 -6.75 -5.95 4.67
N ASN A 172 -6.13 -4.77 4.79
CA ASN A 172 -5.28 -4.17 3.77
C ASN A 172 -3.78 -4.36 4.08
N MET A 173 -3.45 -5.16 5.10
CA MET A 173 -2.08 -5.52 5.44
C MET A 173 -1.80 -6.97 5.05
N ASP A 174 -0.63 -7.20 4.49
CA ASP A 174 -0.10 -8.51 4.18
C ASP A 174 1.43 -8.55 4.30
N ILE A 175 2.00 -9.75 4.29
CA ILE A 175 3.45 -9.94 4.19
C ILE A 175 3.78 -10.37 2.78
N ARG A 176 4.63 -9.60 2.12
CA ARG A 176 5.03 -9.85 0.73
C ARG A 176 6.39 -9.23 0.43
N GLU A 177 7.19 -9.96 -0.36
CA GLU A 177 8.44 -9.44 -0.95
C GLU A 177 9.29 -8.74 0.13
N ASP A 178 9.65 -9.46 1.19
CA ASP A 178 10.42 -8.98 2.35
C ASP A 178 9.82 -7.87 3.22
N ARG A 179 8.54 -7.56 3.03
CA ARG A 179 7.89 -6.46 3.74
C ARG A 179 6.60 -6.88 4.40
N LEU A 180 6.33 -6.28 5.56
CA LEU A 180 4.97 -6.14 6.05
C LEU A 180 4.42 -4.86 5.41
N GLU A 181 3.46 -4.97 4.50
CA GLU A 181 2.89 -3.84 3.75
C GLU A 181 1.41 -3.64 4.05
N PHE A 182 1.02 -2.41 4.36
CA PHE A 182 -0.34 -1.91 4.19
C PHE A 182 -0.48 -1.30 2.79
N LYS A 183 -1.55 -1.65 2.08
CA LYS A 183 -1.75 -1.21 0.70
C LYS A 183 -3.20 -0.84 0.38
N ARG A 184 -3.39 0.30 -0.30
CA ARG A 184 -4.71 0.70 -0.85
C ARG A 184 -4.60 1.30 -2.24
N GLU A 185 -5.53 0.96 -3.13
CA GLU A 185 -5.63 1.47 -4.50
C GLU A 185 -6.20 2.90 -4.57
N LYS A 186 -5.60 3.82 -3.81
CA LYS A 186 -5.87 5.26 -3.83
C LYS A 186 -4.74 6.01 -3.12
N ILE A 187 -4.65 7.31 -3.36
CA ILE A 187 -3.80 8.21 -2.57
C ILE A 187 -4.55 8.54 -1.27
N ILE A 188 -3.91 8.26 -0.14
CA ILE A 188 -4.51 8.47 1.18
C ILE A 188 -4.20 9.89 1.65
N GLU A 189 -5.24 10.70 1.79
CA GLU A 189 -5.18 12.06 2.37
C GLU A 189 -5.69 12.12 3.82
N SER A 190 -6.30 11.04 4.32
CA SER A 190 -6.83 10.96 5.69
C SER A 190 -5.74 10.55 6.67
N GLU A 191 -5.51 11.39 7.67
CA GLU A 191 -4.59 11.12 8.77
C GLU A 191 -5.04 9.89 9.56
N GLU A 192 -6.33 9.76 9.90
CA GLU A 192 -6.88 8.60 10.62
C GLU A 192 -6.53 7.26 9.93
N VAL A 193 -6.58 7.24 8.61
CA VAL A 193 -6.23 6.03 7.84
C VAL A 193 -4.73 5.74 7.91
N LEU A 194 -3.88 6.78 7.86
CA LEU A 194 -2.43 6.63 7.99
C LEU A 194 -2.04 6.18 9.40
N GLU A 195 -2.65 6.76 10.43
CA GLU A 195 -2.44 6.39 11.83
C GLU A 195 -2.87 4.94 12.08
N LYS A 196 -4.08 4.56 11.65
CA LYS A 196 -4.53 3.17 11.78
C LYS A 196 -3.62 2.20 11.02
N ALA A 197 -3.07 2.59 9.87
CA ALA A 197 -2.10 1.77 9.18
C ALA A 197 -0.78 1.67 9.96
N LEU A 198 -0.29 2.77 10.52
CA LEU A 198 0.94 2.78 11.31
C LEU A 198 0.78 1.94 12.59
N ASP A 199 -0.37 2.01 13.26
CA ASP A 199 -0.65 1.25 14.48
C ASP A 199 -0.60 -0.25 14.23
N GLY A 200 -1.16 -0.73 13.10
CA GLY A 200 -1.05 -2.14 12.74
C GLY A 200 0.39 -2.57 12.43
N LEU A 201 1.18 -1.73 11.74
CA LEU A 201 2.60 -2.02 11.52
C LEU A 201 3.38 -2.04 12.84
N ARG A 202 3.16 -1.05 13.72
CA ARG A 202 3.81 -0.93 15.03
C ARG A 202 3.44 -2.10 15.95
N ALA A 203 2.21 -2.58 15.89
CA ALA A 203 1.78 -3.74 16.66
C ALA A 203 2.46 -5.06 16.22
N LEU A 204 2.90 -5.14 14.96
CA LEU A 204 3.59 -6.31 14.41
C LEU A 204 5.12 -6.19 14.41
N ALA A 205 5.68 -4.98 14.35
CA ALA A 205 7.11 -4.75 14.22
C ALA A 205 7.97 -5.52 15.24
N PRO A 206 7.61 -5.58 16.54
CA PRO A 206 8.40 -6.35 17.53
C PRO A 206 8.50 -7.84 17.26
N TYR A 207 7.56 -8.41 16.49
CA TYR A 207 7.54 -9.83 16.12
C TYR A 207 8.26 -10.09 14.80
N MET A 208 8.44 -9.06 13.98
CA MET A 208 9.11 -9.18 12.68
C MET A 208 10.62 -9.02 12.78
N ASN A 209 11.11 -8.42 13.86
CA ASN A 209 12.54 -8.31 14.13
C ASN A 209 13.08 -9.67 14.63
N SER A 210 14.19 -10.15 14.07
CA SER A 210 14.78 -11.46 14.44
C SER A 210 15.60 -11.43 15.73
N HIS A 211 15.81 -10.25 16.34
CA HIS A 211 16.68 -10.06 17.50
C HIS A 211 15.99 -10.29 18.86
N ARG A 212 15.31 -11.42 19.04
CA ARG A 212 14.94 -11.93 20.38
C ARG A 212 15.48 -13.31 20.63
#